data_AF-A0A9P0FRQ4-F1
#
_entry.id   AF-A0A9P0FRQ4-F1
#
_cell.length_a   1.000
_cell.length_b   1.000
_cell.length_c   1.000
_cell.angle_alpha   90.00
_cell.angle_beta   90.00
_cell.angle_gamma   90.00
#
_symmetry.space_group_name_H-M   'P 1'
#
loop_
_entity.id
_entity.type
_entity.pdbx_description
1 polymer ?
#
loop_
_entity_poly.entity_id
_entity_poly.type
_entity_poly.pdbx_seq_one_letter_code
_entity_poly.pdbx_strand_id
1 'polypeptide(L)'
;MENKINTIAEDVDNKEQYAADLDQALAVAGLGWYNIKYCFCLSLFLIAAIIEPVGYSFVLPSAMCDLDMTDGQRGFIASIPYIGIVATSFPWGYLVDTRGRKKVVIYSSLAAGVFGIASAFMPDLITFALCKFLTALCIACPAAVPYTFIGEILPAKYRDVVLSITNALQISGSALVPLLAWGILPLDFRIDFGAYDFRPWRLLTVIYACMFIISAGLLSFGPESPKYLVAEGKLDEALKVLQVMYAGNKKKKSPEDFPIKRLDVVQTDKQKRSFLTSLKVQSVPLLKPPYLKWFALNGFLLFGIFSVLNGLYMWVPDVLNRVMTGDGGEKTACEVISDRFNQTQGEDAECIDTIDTITFVISSVANVSCALIAVAVSSTVKIIGKKRLLIGVYLLIGTFCILINFITQDMVFAVLLSSFPIMGLAIGPVNAYAVEIFPTNLRGMAVSLTMMLGRTGSIVGTNVAGLLLNAACEATFYTFGSLLILCGLLAFLLPAGSGPPKPPQQTQQQLKDMTRL
;
A
#
# COMPACT_ATOMS: atom_id res chain seq x y z
N MET A 1 29.87 6.79 -26.16
CA MET A 1 29.13 7.26 -24.97
C MET A 1 30.03 7.29 -23.73
N GLU A 2 31.10 6.50 -23.68
CA GLU A 2 32.23 6.67 -22.74
C GLU A 2 32.94 8.03 -22.87
N ASN A 3 33.07 8.57 -24.09
CA ASN A 3 33.72 9.88 -24.26
C ASN A 3 33.02 11.04 -23.53
N LYS A 4 31.70 10.99 -23.31
CA LYS A 4 30.98 12.01 -22.51
C LYS A 4 31.17 11.85 -21.00
N ILE A 5 31.49 10.63 -20.54
CA ILE A 5 31.80 10.36 -19.14
C ILE A 5 33.23 10.86 -18.84
N ASN A 6 34.14 10.69 -19.80
CA ASN A 6 35.49 11.24 -19.71
C ASN A 6 35.51 12.76 -19.86
N THR A 7 34.66 13.39 -20.68
CA THR A 7 34.59 14.87 -20.71
C THR A 7 34.07 15.45 -19.40
N ILE A 8 33.13 14.78 -18.71
CA ILE A 8 32.66 15.21 -17.37
C ILE A 8 33.74 14.96 -16.29
N ALA A 9 34.63 13.99 -16.50
CA ALA A 9 35.75 13.73 -15.60
C ALA A 9 36.99 14.61 -15.87
N GLU A 10 37.17 15.10 -17.11
CA GLU A 10 38.32 15.89 -17.55
C GLU A 10 38.08 17.41 -17.53
N ASP A 11 36.83 17.90 -17.57
CA ASP A 11 36.52 19.34 -17.41
C ASP A 11 36.67 19.85 -15.96
N VAL A 12 37.14 19.01 -15.04
CA VAL A 12 37.25 19.36 -13.62
C VAL A 12 38.47 20.23 -13.34
N ASP A 13 39.42 20.41 -14.27
CA ASP A 13 40.75 20.98 -13.93
C ASP A 13 40.87 22.52 -13.93
N ASN A 14 39.74 23.26 -13.81
CA ASN A 14 39.78 24.72 -13.74
C ASN A 14 38.96 25.29 -12.57
N LYS A 15 39.66 25.54 -11.45
CA LYS A 15 39.49 26.63 -10.44
C LYS A 15 38.11 27.09 -9.90
N GLU A 16 37.01 26.37 -10.12
CA GLU A 16 35.74 26.49 -9.36
C GLU A 16 35.34 25.19 -8.64
N GLN A 17 36.30 24.26 -8.50
CA GLN A 17 36.11 22.94 -7.93
C GLN A 17 35.49 23.00 -6.51
N TYR A 18 34.52 22.10 -6.25
CA TYR A 18 33.95 21.68 -4.96
C TYR A 18 32.47 22.00 -4.68
N ALA A 19 31.79 22.80 -5.50
CA ALA A 19 30.35 23.03 -5.38
C ALA A 19 29.58 22.16 -6.39
N ALA A 20 28.54 21.46 -5.94
CA ALA A 20 27.69 20.65 -6.80
C ALA A 20 26.24 20.69 -6.31
N ASP A 21 25.29 20.53 -7.23
CA ASP A 21 23.90 20.27 -6.86
C ASP A 21 23.75 18.89 -6.19
N LEU A 22 22.63 18.67 -5.50
CA LEU A 22 22.40 17.42 -4.78
C LEU A 22 22.36 16.17 -5.70
N ASP A 23 21.80 16.29 -6.90
CA ASP A 23 21.66 15.15 -7.81
C ASP A 23 23.03 14.74 -8.38
N GLN A 24 23.91 15.70 -8.67
CA GLN A 24 25.31 15.48 -9.02
C GLN A 24 26.08 14.82 -7.86
N ALA A 25 25.88 15.31 -6.63
CA ALA A 25 26.52 14.74 -5.46
C ALA A 25 26.09 13.28 -5.20
N LEU A 26 24.80 12.97 -5.43
CA LEU A 26 24.29 11.61 -5.40
C LEU A 26 24.89 10.75 -6.52
N ALA A 27 25.04 11.30 -7.73
CA ALA A 27 25.66 10.57 -8.85
C ALA A 27 27.12 10.19 -8.55
N VAL A 28 27.89 11.09 -7.93
CA VAL A 28 29.27 10.82 -7.49
C VAL A 28 29.31 9.79 -6.35
N ALA A 29 28.40 9.91 -5.37
CA ALA A 29 28.23 8.93 -4.29
C ALA A 29 27.95 7.51 -4.83
N GLY A 30 27.26 7.44 -5.98
CA GLY A 30 26.97 6.20 -6.71
C GLY A 30 25.96 5.31 -6.00
N LEU A 31 25.84 4.07 -6.48
CA LEU A 31 25.03 3.01 -5.89
C LEU A 31 25.96 1.91 -5.36
N GLY A 32 25.74 1.46 -4.13
CA GLY A 32 26.49 0.35 -3.55
C GLY A 32 25.82 -0.22 -2.30
N TRP A 33 26.63 -0.87 -1.44
CA TRP A 33 26.12 -1.58 -0.27
C TRP A 33 25.36 -0.68 0.70
N TYR A 34 25.77 0.58 0.84
CA TYR A 34 25.08 1.55 1.68
C TYR A 34 23.62 1.71 1.23
N ASN A 35 23.40 2.00 -0.06
CA ASN A 35 22.05 2.16 -0.59
C ASN A 35 21.24 0.87 -0.49
N ILE A 36 21.84 -0.28 -0.84
CA ILE A 36 21.13 -1.58 -0.80
C ILE A 36 20.66 -1.88 0.63
N LYS A 37 21.53 -1.71 1.63
CA LYS A 37 21.19 -1.91 3.05
C LYS A 37 20.00 -1.05 3.48
N TYR A 38 20.01 0.25 3.16
CA TYR A 38 18.92 1.15 3.56
C TYR A 38 17.66 0.98 2.73
N CYS A 39 17.77 0.65 1.43
CA CYS A 39 16.60 0.30 0.62
C CYS A 39 15.92 -0.95 1.15
N PHE A 40 16.68 -1.97 1.58
CA PHE A 40 16.13 -3.15 2.24
C PHE A 40 15.42 -2.79 3.55
N CYS A 41 16.08 -2.02 4.42
CA CYS A 41 15.49 -1.54 5.68
C CYS A 41 14.18 -0.76 5.44
N LEU A 42 14.16 0.16 4.47
CA LEU A 42 12.97 0.93 4.09
C LEU A 42 11.88 0.04 3.47
N SER A 43 12.25 -1.01 2.74
CA SER A 43 11.29 -1.99 2.21
C SER A 43 10.61 -2.80 3.32
N LEU A 44 11.27 -3.05 4.46
CA LEU A 44 10.65 -3.73 5.61
C LEU A 44 9.48 -2.93 6.21
N PHE A 45 9.55 -1.60 6.23
CA PHE A 45 8.40 -0.76 6.64
C PHE A 45 7.21 -0.93 5.69
N LEU A 46 7.46 -1.00 4.39
CA LEU A 46 6.42 -1.20 3.38
C LEU A 46 5.77 -2.58 3.52
N ILE A 47 6.56 -3.60 3.86
CA ILE A 47 6.09 -4.96 4.14
C ILE A 47 5.28 -4.98 5.45
N ALA A 48 5.75 -4.36 6.53
CA ALA A 48 4.98 -4.25 7.77
C ALA A 48 3.63 -3.54 7.54
N ALA A 49 3.63 -2.48 6.73
CA ALA A 49 2.44 -1.72 6.38
C ALA A 49 1.43 -2.47 5.50
N ILE A 50 1.84 -3.56 4.83
CA ILE A 50 0.92 -4.43 4.07
C ILE A 50 0.47 -5.64 4.89
N ILE A 51 1.36 -6.22 5.69
CA ILE A 51 1.08 -7.42 6.49
C ILE A 51 0.03 -7.13 7.54
N GLU A 52 0.07 -5.98 8.22
CA GLU A 52 -0.90 -5.68 9.27
C GLU A 52 -2.34 -5.60 8.73
N PRO A 53 -2.68 -4.82 7.69
CA PRO A 53 -4.05 -4.82 7.14
C PRO A 53 -4.47 -6.14 6.49
N VAL A 54 -3.59 -6.78 5.72
CA VAL A 54 -3.92 -8.04 5.03
C VAL A 54 -4.06 -9.19 6.03
N GLY A 55 -3.31 -9.17 7.14
CA GLY A 55 -3.38 -10.15 8.21
C GLY A 55 -4.74 -10.29 8.88
N TYR A 56 -5.60 -9.27 8.78
CA TYR A 56 -6.97 -9.34 9.33
C TYR A 56 -7.78 -10.45 8.67
N SER A 57 -7.47 -10.83 7.43
CA SER A 57 -8.16 -11.92 6.71
C SER A 57 -8.02 -13.28 7.39
N PHE A 58 -6.99 -13.47 8.22
CA PHE A 58 -6.77 -14.68 9.01
C PHE A 58 -7.04 -14.45 10.51
N VAL A 59 -6.71 -13.27 11.02
CA VAL A 59 -6.91 -12.95 12.44
C VAL A 59 -8.40 -12.91 12.80
N LEU A 60 -9.24 -12.28 11.99
CA LEU A 60 -10.67 -12.12 12.30
C LEU A 60 -11.45 -13.44 12.36
N PRO A 61 -11.36 -14.36 11.37
CA PRO A 61 -12.03 -15.66 11.49
C PRO A 61 -11.53 -16.46 12.69
N SER A 62 -10.24 -16.39 13.04
CA SER A 62 -9.72 -17.10 14.23
C SER A 62 -10.00 -16.43 15.57
N ALA A 63 -10.38 -15.15 15.58
CA ALA A 63 -10.71 -14.40 16.79
C ALA A 63 -12.21 -14.30 17.07
N MET A 64 -13.06 -14.76 16.14
CA MET A 64 -14.50 -14.48 16.18
C MET A 64 -15.20 -15.07 17.41
N CYS A 65 -14.82 -16.29 17.83
CA CYS A 65 -15.43 -16.94 18.99
C CYS A 65 -14.93 -16.37 20.32
N ASP A 66 -13.65 -15.99 20.41
CA ASP A 66 -13.06 -15.39 21.62
C ASP A 66 -13.63 -14.01 21.94
N LEU A 67 -13.90 -13.22 20.89
CA LEU A 67 -14.34 -11.84 21.02
C LEU A 67 -15.83 -11.66 20.77
N ASP A 68 -16.59 -12.75 20.66
CA ASP A 68 -18.04 -12.80 20.44
C ASP A 68 -18.50 -11.83 19.33
N MET A 69 -17.90 -11.98 18.14
CA MET A 69 -18.10 -11.03 17.05
C MET A 69 -19.32 -11.38 16.19
N THR A 70 -20.20 -10.40 15.99
CA THR A 70 -21.19 -10.44 14.90
C THR A 70 -20.55 -10.17 13.54
N ASP A 71 -21.19 -10.58 12.45
CA ASP A 71 -20.70 -10.35 11.08
C ASP A 71 -20.53 -8.87 10.72
N GLY A 72 -21.46 -8.02 11.17
CA GLY A 72 -21.37 -6.58 11.00
C GLY A 72 -20.16 -5.98 11.74
N GLN A 73 -19.90 -6.44 12.96
CA GLN A 73 -18.71 -6.01 13.71
C GLN A 73 -17.41 -6.49 13.07
N ARG A 74 -17.36 -7.73 12.57
CA ARG A 74 -16.21 -8.25 11.80
C ARG A 74 -15.93 -7.35 10.60
N GLY A 75 -16.96 -6.97 9.85
CA GLY A 75 -16.82 -6.09 8.68
C GLY A 75 -16.33 -4.69 9.03
N PHE A 76 -16.83 -4.12 10.14
CA PHE A 76 -16.36 -2.83 10.63
C PHE A 76 -14.89 -2.90 11.05
N ILE A 77 -14.49 -3.90 11.85
CA ILE A 77 -13.11 -4.06 12.32
C ILE A 77 -12.16 -4.28 11.16
N ALA A 78 -12.53 -5.08 10.17
CA ALA A 78 -11.74 -5.28 8.97
C ALA A 78 -11.53 -4.00 8.15
N SER A 79 -12.43 -3.02 8.28
CA SER A 79 -12.30 -1.72 7.61
C SER A 79 -11.42 -0.70 8.35
N ILE A 80 -11.15 -0.92 9.65
CA ILE A 80 -10.38 -0.03 10.52
C ILE A 80 -9.02 0.37 9.93
N PRO A 81 -8.17 -0.55 9.41
CA PRO A 81 -6.89 -0.19 8.81
C PRO A 81 -7.01 0.86 7.71
N TYR A 82 -8.03 0.75 6.87
CA TYR A 82 -8.26 1.65 5.75
C TYR A 82 -8.86 2.99 6.18
N ILE A 83 -9.74 2.99 7.19
CA ILE A 83 -10.23 4.23 7.83
C ILE A 83 -9.05 5.03 8.38
N GLY A 84 -8.16 4.37 9.12
CA GLY A 84 -6.97 5.01 9.69
C GLY A 84 -6.07 5.61 8.61
N ILE A 85 -5.79 4.86 7.54
CA ILE A 85 -4.97 5.34 6.43
C ILE A 85 -5.58 6.58 5.77
N VAL A 86 -6.88 6.58 5.46
CA VAL A 86 -7.56 7.72 4.81
C VAL A 86 -7.56 8.93 5.76
N ALA A 87 -7.84 8.73 7.04
CA ALA A 87 -7.93 9.81 8.02
C ALA A 87 -6.57 10.50 8.27
N THR A 88 -5.46 9.76 8.24
CA THR A 88 -4.15 10.30 8.66
C THR A 88 -3.16 10.56 7.53
N SER A 89 -3.50 10.27 6.27
CA SER A 89 -2.62 10.49 5.12
C SER A 89 -2.11 11.94 5.01
N PHE A 90 -2.96 12.94 5.22
CA PHE A 90 -2.56 14.36 5.18
C PHE A 90 -1.73 14.80 6.39
N PRO A 91 -2.16 14.54 7.65
CA PRO A 91 -1.34 14.85 8.83
C PRO A 91 0.08 14.28 8.75
N TRP A 92 0.23 13.01 8.35
CA TRP A 92 1.54 12.39 8.25
C TRP A 92 2.38 12.98 7.12
N GLY A 93 1.79 13.26 5.95
CA GLY A 93 2.50 13.96 4.87
C GLY A 93 3.08 15.31 5.31
N TYR A 94 2.27 16.12 6.00
CA TYR A 94 2.72 17.41 6.54
C TYR A 94 3.82 17.26 7.61
N LEU A 95 3.70 16.29 8.50
CA LEU A 95 4.71 16.03 9.53
C LEU A 95 6.04 15.58 8.92
N VAL A 96 6.02 14.72 7.90
CA VAL A 96 7.23 14.23 7.20
C VAL A 96 7.97 15.37 6.49
N ASP A 97 7.21 16.28 5.87
CA ASP A 97 7.78 17.43 5.17
C ASP A 97 8.40 18.46 6.13
N THR A 98 7.89 18.56 7.36
CA THR A 98 8.30 19.58 8.34
C THR A 98 9.26 19.09 9.42
N ARG A 99 9.23 17.80 9.79
CA ARG A 99 10.03 17.24 10.89
C ARG A 99 11.09 16.22 10.44
N GLY A 100 11.11 15.87 9.16
CA GLY A 100 12.07 14.93 8.57
C GLY A 100 11.51 13.54 8.35
N ARG A 101 12.07 12.82 7.38
CA ARG A 101 11.55 11.52 6.93
C ARG A 101 11.85 10.44 7.96
N LYS A 102 13.11 10.35 8.41
CA LYS A 102 13.58 9.33 9.34
C LYS A 102 12.84 9.38 10.66
N LYS A 103 12.77 10.55 11.31
CA LYS A 103 12.17 10.66 12.65
C LYS A 103 10.69 10.30 12.63
N VAL A 104 9.95 10.81 11.66
CA VAL A 104 8.50 10.63 11.59
C VAL A 104 8.12 9.18 11.25
N VAL A 105 8.86 8.51 10.34
CA VAL A 105 8.60 7.10 10.03
C VAL A 105 8.96 6.17 11.19
N ILE A 106 10.01 6.47 11.96
CA ILE A 106 10.37 5.71 13.17
C ILE A 106 9.28 5.84 14.23
N TYR A 107 8.90 7.05 14.61
CA TYR A 107 7.92 7.25 15.68
C TYR A 107 6.52 6.71 15.33
N SER A 108 6.06 6.91 14.09
CA SER A 108 4.79 6.35 13.64
C SER A 108 4.82 4.81 13.66
N SER A 109 5.92 4.20 13.24
CA SER A 109 6.05 2.73 13.22
C SER A 109 6.17 2.15 14.63
N LEU A 110 6.90 2.80 15.54
CA LEU A 110 6.94 2.39 16.94
C LEU A 110 5.54 2.47 17.57
N ALA A 111 4.79 3.55 17.33
CA ALA A 111 3.42 3.67 17.81
C ALA A 111 2.51 2.58 17.22
N ALA A 112 2.59 2.32 15.90
CA ALA A 112 1.85 1.23 15.25
C ALA A 112 2.19 -0.13 15.87
N GLY A 113 3.47 -0.42 16.07
CA GLY A 113 3.92 -1.67 16.70
C GLY A 113 3.44 -1.82 18.14
N VAL A 114 3.55 -0.77 18.96
CA VAL A 114 3.11 -0.79 20.36
C VAL A 114 1.60 -1.00 20.47
N PHE A 115 0.79 -0.23 19.74
CA PHE A 115 -0.67 -0.40 19.78
C PHE A 115 -1.10 -1.74 19.15
N GLY A 116 -0.38 -2.22 18.13
CA GLY A 116 -0.65 -3.49 17.47
C GLY A 116 -0.39 -4.67 18.40
N ILE A 117 0.74 -4.65 19.11
CA ILE A 117 1.05 -5.66 20.14
C ILE A 117 0.05 -5.55 21.29
N ALA A 118 -0.25 -4.34 21.77
CA ALA A 118 -1.23 -4.15 22.84
C ALA A 118 -2.60 -4.74 22.49
N SER A 119 -3.03 -4.63 21.22
CA SER A 119 -4.30 -5.22 20.76
C SER A 119 -4.38 -6.73 21.01
N ALA A 120 -3.27 -7.46 20.88
CA ALA A 120 -3.25 -8.91 21.11
C ALA A 120 -3.55 -9.30 22.56
N PHE A 121 -3.39 -8.37 23.51
CA PHE A 121 -3.66 -8.59 24.94
C PHE A 121 -5.01 -8.03 25.40
N MET A 122 -5.82 -7.50 24.49
CA MET A 122 -7.13 -6.95 24.82
C MET A 122 -8.17 -8.06 24.97
N PRO A 123 -8.89 -8.15 26.11
CA PRO A 123 -9.82 -9.24 26.37
C PRO A 123 -11.14 -9.10 25.60
N ASP A 124 -11.64 -7.87 25.45
CA ASP A 124 -12.93 -7.58 24.84
C ASP A 124 -12.81 -6.96 23.45
N LEU A 125 -13.88 -7.09 22.67
CA LEU A 125 -13.96 -6.61 21.29
C LEU A 125 -13.70 -5.11 21.16
N ILE A 126 -14.21 -4.30 22.09
CA ILE A 126 -14.14 -2.84 22.00
C ILE A 126 -12.70 -2.38 22.25
N THR A 127 -12.06 -2.87 23.31
CA THR A 127 -10.65 -2.53 23.59
C THR A 127 -9.72 -3.06 22.51
N PHE A 128 -9.98 -4.26 21.97
CA PHE A 128 -9.29 -4.78 20.79
C PHE A 128 -9.41 -3.84 19.59
N ALA A 129 -10.65 -3.45 19.24
CA ALA A 129 -10.93 -2.55 18.12
C ALA A 129 -10.31 -1.16 18.32
N LEU A 130 -10.31 -0.62 19.55
CA LEU A 130 -9.67 0.67 19.87
C LEU A 130 -8.16 0.61 19.65
N CYS A 131 -7.47 -0.43 20.16
CA CYS A 131 -6.04 -0.61 19.92
C CYS A 131 -5.73 -0.81 18.42
N LYS A 132 -6.57 -1.55 17.70
CA LYS A 132 -6.46 -1.69 16.24
C LYS A 132 -6.66 -0.38 15.50
N PHE A 133 -7.59 0.47 15.95
CA PHE A 133 -7.80 1.80 15.40
C PHE A 133 -6.59 2.72 15.63
N LEU A 134 -6.03 2.73 16.84
CA LEU A 134 -4.81 3.49 17.14
C LEU A 134 -3.61 3.02 16.30
N THR A 135 -3.49 1.71 16.09
CA THR A 135 -2.52 1.13 15.16
C THR A 135 -2.75 1.67 13.74
N ALA A 136 -3.99 1.61 13.25
CA ALA A 136 -4.37 2.05 11.90
C ALA A 136 -4.07 3.52 11.62
N LEU A 137 -4.28 4.41 12.61
CA LEU A 137 -3.91 5.82 12.49
C LEU A 137 -2.41 6.02 12.22
N CYS A 138 -1.56 5.07 12.62
CA CYS A 138 -0.11 5.15 12.52
C CYS A 138 0.48 4.49 11.25
N ILE A 139 -0.29 3.64 10.53
CA ILE A 139 0.20 2.84 9.38
C ILE A 139 0.42 3.70 8.12
N ALA A 140 -0.31 4.80 7.93
CA ALA A 140 -0.22 5.61 6.71
C ALA A 140 1.20 6.13 6.43
N CYS A 141 1.94 6.49 7.48
CA CYS A 141 3.31 6.98 7.36
C CYS A 141 4.30 5.90 6.84
N PRO A 142 4.47 4.73 7.49
CA PRO A 142 5.31 3.67 6.96
C PRO A 142 4.84 3.09 5.62
N ALA A 143 3.57 3.27 5.23
CA ALA A 143 3.07 2.87 3.91
C ALA A 143 3.56 3.77 2.75
N ALA A 144 3.89 5.04 3.01
CA ALA A 144 4.18 6.02 1.97
C ALA A 144 5.60 6.59 2.01
N VAL A 145 6.10 6.92 3.21
CA VAL A 145 7.40 7.61 3.39
C VAL A 145 8.58 6.83 2.82
N PRO A 146 8.68 5.49 2.99
CA PRO A 146 9.81 4.74 2.47
C PRO A 146 10.03 4.91 0.96
N TYR A 147 8.97 5.02 0.14
CA TYR A 147 9.12 5.29 -1.29
C TYR A 147 9.80 6.62 -1.57
N THR A 148 9.35 7.68 -0.88
CA THR A 148 9.96 9.01 -1.04
C THR A 148 11.40 9.01 -0.54
N PHE A 149 11.66 8.36 0.59
CA PHE A 149 12.98 8.30 1.20
C PHE A 149 13.98 7.53 0.30
N ILE A 150 13.58 6.39 -0.27
CA ILE A 150 14.39 5.65 -1.25
C ILE A 150 14.71 6.54 -2.46
N GLY A 151 13.72 7.29 -2.96
CA GLY A 151 13.93 8.23 -4.06
C GLY A 151 14.95 9.33 -3.75
N GLU A 152 15.06 9.74 -2.50
CA GLU A 152 15.92 10.84 -2.04
C GLU A 152 17.38 10.43 -1.75
N ILE A 153 17.65 9.14 -1.57
CA ILE A 153 19.01 8.62 -1.32
C ILE A 153 19.66 8.01 -2.56
N LEU A 154 18.91 7.89 -3.67
CA LEU A 154 19.37 7.23 -4.89
C LEU A 154 19.74 8.22 -6.00
N PRO A 155 20.82 7.93 -6.77
CA PRO A 155 21.09 8.63 -8.01
C PRO A 155 19.94 8.48 -9.00
N ALA A 156 19.62 9.54 -9.75
CA ALA A 156 18.52 9.55 -10.72
C ALA A 156 18.58 8.38 -11.72
N LYS A 157 19.79 7.95 -12.13
CA LYS A 157 20.02 6.81 -13.04
C LYS A 157 19.41 5.49 -12.57
N TYR A 158 19.41 5.23 -11.26
CA TYR A 158 18.97 3.94 -10.69
C TYR A 158 17.64 4.05 -9.94
N ARG A 159 17.16 5.28 -9.69
CA ARG A 159 16.00 5.60 -8.85
C ARG A 159 14.76 4.78 -9.23
N ASP A 160 14.36 4.82 -10.49
CA ASP A 160 13.11 4.20 -10.95
C ASP A 160 13.16 2.66 -10.89
N VAL A 161 14.33 2.07 -11.19
CA VAL A 161 14.54 0.62 -11.13
C VAL A 161 14.46 0.13 -9.69
N VAL A 162 15.14 0.80 -8.75
CA VAL A 162 15.13 0.40 -7.34
C VAL A 162 13.75 0.61 -6.72
N LEU A 163 13.05 1.70 -7.05
CA LEU A 163 11.66 1.90 -6.60
C LEU A 163 10.73 0.79 -7.11
N SER A 164 10.94 0.33 -8.35
CA SER A 164 10.18 -0.80 -8.91
C SER A 164 10.49 -2.12 -8.18
N ILE A 165 11.76 -2.38 -7.85
CA ILE A 165 12.18 -3.55 -7.05
C ILE A 165 11.57 -3.49 -5.66
N THR A 166 11.60 -2.33 -5.00
CA THR A 166 10.98 -2.12 -3.69
C THR A 166 9.47 -2.39 -3.74
N ASN A 167 8.79 -1.94 -4.79
CA ASN A 167 7.38 -2.25 -4.97
C ASN A 167 7.13 -3.76 -5.12
N ALA A 168 7.97 -4.46 -5.88
CA ALA A 168 7.89 -5.92 -6.00
C ALA A 168 8.14 -6.61 -4.65
N LEU A 169 9.11 -6.16 -3.85
CA LEU A 169 9.37 -6.66 -2.49
C LEU A 169 8.17 -6.45 -1.57
N GLN A 170 7.51 -5.29 -1.64
CA GLN A 170 6.28 -5.04 -0.87
C GLN A 170 5.18 -6.04 -1.25
N ILE A 171 4.93 -6.24 -2.55
CA ILE A 171 3.93 -7.19 -3.04
C ILE A 171 4.27 -8.61 -2.56
N SER A 172 5.52 -9.05 -2.71
CA SER A 172 5.96 -10.35 -2.20
C SER A 172 5.81 -10.48 -0.68
N GLY A 173 5.91 -9.37 0.06
CA GLY A 173 5.64 -9.34 1.50
C GLY A 173 4.22 -9.77 1.87
N SER A 174 3.22 -9.57 1.00
CA SER A 174 1.86 -10.07 1.24
C SER A 174 1.78 -11.60 1.28
N ALA A 175 2.66 -12.31 0.58
CA ALA A 175 2.74 -13.77 0.65
C ALA A 175 3.22 -14.28 2.02
N LEU A 176 3.87 -13.44 2.83
CA LEU A 176 4.23 -13.80 4.20
C LEU A 176 3.00 -13.90 5.11
N VAL A 177 1.89 -13.24 4.79
CA VAL A 177 0.66 -13.27 5.61
C VAL A 177 0.13 -14.70 5.79
N PRO A 178 -0.26 -15.43 4.73
CA PRO A 178 -0.76 -16.80 4.88
C PRO A 178 0.32 -17.77 5.37
N LEU A 179 1.60 -17.54 5.07
CA LEU A 179 2.70 -18.38 5.56
C LEU A 179 2.89 -18.27 7.07
N LEU A 180 2.87 -17.04 7.61
CA LEU A 180 2.93 -16.81 9.05
C LEU A 180 1.67 -17.34 9.74
N ALA A 181 0.50 -17.11 9.15
CA ALA A 181 -0.76 -17.66 9.67
C ALA A 181 -0.72 -19.19 9.73
N TRP A 182 -0.23 -19.85 8.68
CA TRP A 182 -0.07 -21.31 8.64
C TRP A 182 0.92 -21.83 9.68
N GLY A 183 2.02 -21.13 9.92
CA GLY A 183 3.00 -21.54 10.92
C GLY A 183 2.54 -21.37 12.37
N ILE A 184 1.50 -20.56 12.61
CA ILE A 184 1.09 -20.14 13.97
C ILE A 184 -0.30 -20.64 14.34
N LEU A 185 -1.31 -20.43 13.49
CA LEU A 185 -2.71 -20.74 13.83
C LEU A 185 -3.00 -22.21 14.13
N PRO A 186 -2.34 -23.20 13.50
CA PRO A 186 -2.50 -24.61 13.85
C PRO A 186 -1.86 -25.04 15.18
N LEU A 187 -1.13 -24.16 15.87
CA LEU A 187 -0.53 -24.51 17.16
C LEU A 187 -1.61 -24.63 18.23
N ASP A 188 -1.66 -25.75 18.96
CA ASP A 188 -2.70 -25.97 19.99
C ASP A 188 -2.22 -25.58 21.39
N PHE A 189 -1.88 -24.30 21.59
CA PHE A 189 -1.53 -23.77 22.91
C PHE A 189 -2.58 -22.79 23.40
N ARG A 190 -2.81 -22.81 24.73
CA ARG A 190 -3.65 -21.84 25.44
C ARG A 190 -2.91 -21.46 26.72
N ILE A 191 -2.67 -20.17 26.89
CA ILE A 191 -2.03 -19.63 28.10
C ILE A 191 -3.09 -18.81 28.82
N ASP A 192 -3.44 -19.21 30.04
CA ASP A 192 -4.45 -18.54 30.85
C ASP A 192 -3.90 -17.20 31.41
N PHE A 193 -4.55 -16.08 31.05
CA PHE A 193 -4.28 -14.74 31.58
C PHE A 193 -5.35 -14.28 32.59
N GLY A 194 -6.20 -15.21 33.06
CA GLY A 194 -7.28 -15.01 34.01
C GLY A 194 -8.56 -14.46 33.38
N ALA A 195 -8.47 -13.33 32.67
CA ALA A 195 -9.63 -12.72 32.01
C ALA A 195 -9.92 -13.30 30.62
N TYR A 196 -8.93 -13.94 29.99
CA TYR A 196 -9.01 -14.53 28.65
C TYR A 196 -7.84 -15.52 28.45
N ASP A 197 -7.98 -16.39 27.45
CA ASP A 197 -6.89 -17.26 27.01
C ASP A 197 -6.05 -16.62 25.90
N PHE A 198 -4.73 -16.65 26.05
CA PHE A 198 -3.81 -16.25 25.00
C PHE A 198 -3.65 -17.40 23.99
N ARG A 199 -4.47 -17.35 22.93
CA ARG A 199 -4.51 -18.30 21.80
C ARG A 199 -3.59 -17.89 20.64
N PRO A 200 -3.32 -18.78 19.66
CA PRO A 200 -2.37 -18.50 18.56
C PRO A 200 -2.67 -17.27 17.70
N TRP A 201 -3.93 -16.90 17.50
CA TRP A 201 -4.30 -15.70 16.73
C TRP A 201 -3.79 -14.40 17.38
N ARG A 202 -3.67 -14.38 18.72
CA ARG A 202 -3.07 -13.27 19.47
C ARG A 202 -1.56 -13.22 19.22
N LEU A 203 -0.88 -14.36 19.22
CA LEU A 203 0.53 -14.44 18.84
C LEU A 203 0.77 -13.99 17.39
N LEU A 204 -0.10 -14.39 16.46
CA LEU A 204 -0.05 -13.95 15.07
C LEU A 204 -0.15 -12.41 14.97
N THR A 205 -1.08 -11.83 15.73
CA THR A 205 -1.23 -10.37 15.84
C THR A 205 0.03 -9.69 16.37
N VAL A 206 0.68 -10.25 17.40
CA VAL A 206 1.97 -9.76 17.91
C VAL A 206 3.05 -9.80 16.84
N ILE A 207 3.16 -10.90 16.09
CA ILE A 207 4.19 -11.09 15.08
C ILE A 207 4.05 -10.10 13.93
N TYR A 208 2.83 -9.84 13.45
CA TYR A 208 2.56 -8.81 12.46
C TYR A 208 2.96 -7.42 12.95
N ALA A 209 2.58 -7.05 14.18
CA ALA A 209 2.90 -5.74 14.76
C ALA A 209 4.40 -5.56 15.06
N CYS A 210 5.11 -6.62 15.47
CA CYS A 210 6.55 -6.60 15.75
C CYS A 210 7.39 -6.19 14.53
N MET A 211 6.91 -6.44 13.30
CA MET A 211 7.63 -6.03 12.09
C MET A 211 7.81 -4.50 12.00
N PHE A 212 6.88 -3.71 12.54
CA PHE A 212 7.06 -2.26 12.63
C PHE A 212 8.16 -1.86 13.60
N ILE A 213 8.24 -2.52 14.77
CA ILE A 213 9.27 -2.24 15.78
C ILE A 213 10.65 -2.62 15.27
N ILE A 214 10.77 -3.79 14.63
CA ILE A 214 12.04 -4.24 14.02
C ILE A 214 12.49 -3.24 12.95
N SER A 215 11.59 -2.83 12.06
CA SER A 215 11.89 -1.86 11.00
C SER A 215 12.35 -0.51 11.58
N ALA A 216 11.66 -0.02 12.62
CA ALA A 216 12.03 1.21 13.34
C ALA A 216 13.40 1.11 14.03
N GLY A 217 13.69 -0.02 14.67
CA GLY A 217 15.00 -0.29 15.28
C GLY A 217 16.13 -0.29 14.26
N LEU A 218 15.93 -0.95 13.11
CA LEU A 218 16.93 -1.00 12.03
C LEU A 218 17.22 0.40 11.42
N LEU A 219 16.19 1.23 11.24
CA LEU A 219 16.36 2.58 10.68
C LEU A 219 16.91 3.59 11.70
N SER A 220 16.83 3.31 13.00
CA SER A 220 17.35 4.21 14.04
C SER A 220 18.85 4.49 13.87
N PHE A 221 19.61 3.52 13.36
CA PHE A 221 21.04 3.65 13.03
C PHE A 221 21.32 4.26 11.65
N GLY A 222 20.28 4.58 10.87
CA GLY A 222 20.40 5.12 9.51
C GLY A 222 20.57 6.64 9.43
N PRO A 223 20.95 7.18 8.25
CA PRO A 223 20.99 8.62 8.02
C PRO A 223 19.59 9.22 7.91
N GLU A 224 19.50 10.55 7.98
CA GLU A 224 18.32 11.29 7.50
C GLU A 224 18.45 11.53 5.98
N SER A 225 17.33 11.82 5.30
CA SER A 225 17.33 12.13 3.87
C SER A 225 18.23 13.32 3.52
N PRO A 226 19.20 13.16 2.59
CA PRO A 226 20.02 14.26 2.09
C PRO A 226 19.17 15.40 1.50
N LYS A 227 18.10 15.06 0.79
CA LYS A 227 17.20 16.05 0.18
C LYS A 227 16.43 16.85 1.22
N TYR A 228 15.99 16.21 2.30
CA TYR A 228 15.38 16.92 3.42
C TYR A 228 16.36 17.88 4.08
N LEU A 229 17.59 17.42 4.36
CA LEU A 229 18.62 18.24 5.00
C LEU A 229 18.97 19.47 4.16
N VAL A 230 19.14 19.32 2.85
CA VAL A 230 19.33 20.45 1.92
C VAL A 230 18.13 21.39 1.94
N ALA A 231 16.91 20.84 1.90
CA ALA A 231 15.69 21.65 1.92
C ALA A 231 15.46 22.41 3.24
N GLU A 232 16.03 21.95 4.35
CA GLU A 232 16.03 22.64 5.65
C GLU A 232 17.25 23.57 5.83
N GLY A 233 18.13 23.68 4.84
CA GLY A 233 19.34 24.51 4.90
C GLY A 233 20.50 23.89 5.69
N LYS A 234 20.39 22.62 6.09
CA LYS A 234 21.41 21.87 6.85
C LYS A 234 22.44 21.23 5.92
N LEU A 235 23.20 22.07 5.21
CA LEU A 235 24.10 21.61 4.14
C LEU A 235 25.26 20.74 4.66
N ASP A 236 25.81 21.07 5.83
CA ASP A 236 26.92 20.29 6.42
C ASP A 236 26.47 18.88 6.83
N GLU A 237 25.26 18.76 7.41
CA GLU A 237 24.67 17.46 7.73
C GLU A 237 24.42 16.64 6.45
N ALA A 238 23.90 17.29 5.40
CA ALA A 238 23.66 16.62 4.11
C ALA A 238 24.96 16.13 3.48
N LEU A 239 26.01 16.94 3.51
CA LEU A 239 27.34 16.58 2.99
C LEU A 239 27.93 15.39 3.76
N LYS A 240 27.81 15.37 5.09
CA LYS A 240 28.26 14.25 5.92
C LYS A 240 27.55 12.93 5.55
N VAL A 241 26.25 12.98 5.28
CA VAL A 241 25.52 11.79 4.81
C VAL A 241 26.05 11.31 3.45
N LEU A 242 26.28 12.23 2.50
CA LEU A 242 26.83 11.92 1.19
C LEU A 242 28.24 11.31 1.26
N GLN A 243 29.10 11.84 2.15
CA GLN A 243 30.44 11.31 2.41
C GLN A 243 30.42 9.87 2.93
N VAL A 244 29.57 9.59 3.92
CA VAL A 244 29.41 8.24 4.47
C VAL A 244 28.86 7.28 3.41
N MET A 245 27.90 7.74 2.61
CA MET A 245 27.35 6.97 1.50
C MET A 245 28.41 6.64 0.45
N TYR A 246 29.23 7.63 0.06
CA TYR A 246 30.33 7.45 -0.89
C TYR A 246 31.36 6.42 -0.39
N ALA A 247 31.80 6.54 0.86
CA ALA A 247 32.74 5.59 1.47
C ALA A 247 32.18 4.16 1.46
N GLY A 248 30.91 4.00 1.88
CA GLY A 248 30.23 2.69 1.89
C GLY A 248 30.00 2.09 0.50
N ASN A 249 29.75 2.93 -0.51
CA ASN A 249 29.47 2.46 -1.87
C ASN A 249 30.73 2.13 -2.67
N LYS A 250 31.76 2.97 -2.57
CA LYS A 250 33.02 2.79 -3.30
C LYS A 250 34.03 1.90 -2.55
N LYS A 251 33.66 1.38 -1.38
CA LYS A 251 34.55 0.64 -0.46
C LYS A 251 35.85 1.40 -0.19
N LYS A 252 35.79 2.74 -0.18
CA LYS A 252 36.93 3.61 0.12
C LYS A 252 37.12 3.71 1.64
N LYS A 253 38.37 3.91 2.07
CA LYS A 253 38.73 3.85 3.50
C LYS A 253 38.28 5.08 4.29
N SER A 254 38.12 6.26 3.68
CA SER A 254 37.71 7.48 4.40
C SER A 254 36.54 8.21 3.72
N PRO A 255 35.52 8.68 4.50
CA PRO A 255 34.49 9.61 4.02
C PRO A 255 35.04 10.93 3.43
N GLU A 256 36.28 11.30 3.80
CA GLU A 256 36.94 12.54 3.36
C GLU A 256 37.38 12.50 1.89
N ASP A 257 37.49 11.31 1.30
CA ASP A 257 37.81 11.09 -0.12
C ASP A 257 36.68 11.52 -1.06
N PHE A 258 35.54 11.94 -0.51
CA PHE A 258 34.44 12.47 -1.30
C PHE A 258 34.85 13.79 -1.97
N PRO A 259 34.77 13.89 -3.30
CA PRO A 259 35.36 14.99 -4.06
C PRO A 259 34.54 16.29 -3.95
N ILE A 260 33.28 16.25 -3.54
CA ILE A 260 32.44 17.44 -3.38
C ILE A 260 32.55 17.94 -1.94
N LYS A 261 32.82 19.24 -1.75
CA LYS A 261 32.97 19.85 -0.41
C LYS A 261 31.87 20.85 -0.07
N ARG A 262 31.06 21.28 -1.05
CA ARG A 262 29.95 22.22 -0.86
C ARG A 262 28.76 21.81 -1.73
N LEU A 263 27.56 22.03 -1.22
CA LEU A 263 26.31 21.83 -1.97
C LEU A 263 25.74 23.18 -2.39
N ASP A 264 25.37 23.31 -3.66
CA ASP A 264 24.66 24.47 -4.16
C ASP A 264 23.16 24.34 -3.90
N VAL A 265 22.57 25.42 -3.36
CA VAL A 265 21.15 25.45 -3.01
C VAL A 265 20.42 26.32 -4.01
N VAL A 266 19.47 25.73 -4.72
CA VAL A 266 18.42 26.50 -5.39
C VAL A 266 17.49 27.02 -4.28
N GLN A 267 17.63 28.29 -3.92
CA GLN A 267 16.73 28.95 -2.97
C GLN A 267 15.29 28.82 -3.49
N THR A 268 14.51 27.97 -2.84
CA THR A 268 13.07 27.95 -2.98
C THR A 268 12.53 28.64 -1.74
N ASP A 269 11.87 29.79 -1.91
CA ASP A 269 11.18 30.48 -0.82
C ASP A 269 10.13 29.54 -0.21
N LYS A 270 10.53 28.83 0.85
CA LYS A 270 9.62 28.04 1.68
C LYS A 270 8.80 29.02 2.51
N GLN A 271 7.69 29.52 1.97
CA GLN A 271 6.62 29.99 2.85
C GLN A 271 6.19 28.83 3.74
N LYS A 272 6.48 28.93 5.04
CA LYS A 272 5.91 28.02 6.07
C LYS A 272 4.40 28.22 6.11
N ARG A 273 3.68 27.52 5.25
CA ARG A 273 2.21 27.55 5.20
C ARG A 273 1.65 26.71 6.34
N SER A 274 0.59 27.20 6.98
CA SER A 274 -0.20 26.41 7.92
C SER A 274 -0.78 25.16 7.23
N PHE A 275 -1.00 24.08 7.98
CA PHE A 275 -1.54 22.82 7.48
C PHE A 275 -2.81 23.00 6.65
N LEU A 276 -3.79 23.75 7.16
CA LEU A 276 -5.08 23.97 6.47
C LEU A 276 -4.89 24.76 5.17
N THR A 277 -4.01 25.76 5.17
CA THR A 277 -3.70 26.55 3.97
C THR A 277 -3.02 25.69 2.92
N SER A 278 -2.08 24.83 3.33
CA SER A 278 -1.41 23.88 2.45
C SER A 278 -2.39 22.89 1.81
N LEU A 279 -3.30 22.33 2.60
CA LEU A 279 -4.36 21.43 2.13
C LEU A 279 -5.29 22.13 1.12
N LYS A 280 -5.79 23.32 1.47
CA LYS A 280 -6.74 24.07 0.63
C LYS A 280 -6.14 24.41 -0.73
N VAL A 281 -4.91 24.93 -0.76
CA VAL A 281 -4.26 25.37 -2.00
C VAL A 281 -3.99 24.19 -2.94
N GLN A 282 -3.66 23.02 -2.39
CA GLN A 282 -3.29 21.85 -3.19
C GLN A 282 -4.51 21.05 -3.66
N SER A 283 -5.58 20.94 -2.86
CA SER A 283 -6.74 20.09 -3.17
C SER A 283 -7.85 20.79 -3.96
N VAL A 284 -8.12 22.08 -3.69
CA VAL A 284 -9.26 22.80 -4.31
C VAL A 284 -9.18 22.88 -5.84
N PRO A 285 -8.00 23.08 -6.49
CA PRO A 285 -7.92 23.11 -7.94
C PRO A 285 -8.39 21.83 -8.63
N LEU A 286 -8.25 20.67 -7.97
CA LEU A 286 -8.64 19.37 -8.52
C LEU A 286 -10.15 19.14 -8.47
N LEU A 287 -10.84 19.80 -7.53
CA LEU A 287 -12.29 19.73 -7.36
C LEU A 287 -13.05 20.74 -8.24
N LYS A 288 -12.35 21.51 -9.08
CA LYS A 288 -12.95 22.48 -10.01
C LYS A 288 -12.82 22.02 -11.47
N PRO A 289 -13.71 22.47 -12.37
CA PRO A 289 -13.52 22.30 -13.81
C PRO A 289 -12.21 22.94 -14.28
N PRO A 290 -11.50 22.38 -15.29
CA PRO A 290 -11.84 21.20 -16.09
C PRO A 290 -11.38 19.85 -15.50
N TYR A 291 -10.74 19.85 -14.32
CA TYR A 291 -10.08 18.68 -13.73
C TYR A 291 -11.04 17.73 -13.00
N LEU A 292 -12.14 18.27 -12.46
CA LEU A 292 -13.12 17.51 -11.66
C LEU A 292 -13.59 16.21 -12.32
N LYS A 293 -13.92 16.23 -13.61
CA LYS A 293 -14.41 15.02 -14.32
C LYS A 293 -13.36 13.90 -14.36
N TRP A 294 -12.10 14.25 -14.54
CA TRP A 294 -11.01 13.29 -14.61
C TRP A 294 -10.60 12.80 -13.24
N PHE A 295 -10.65 13.70 -12.24
CA PHE A 295 -10.44 13.36 -10.85
C PHE A 295 -11.50 12.37 -10.36
N ALA A 296 -12.78 12.63 -10.64
CA ALA A 296 -13.88 11.73 -10.32
C ALA A 296 -13.76 10.37 -11.03
N LEU A 297 -13.46 10.37 -12.35
CA LEU A 297 -13.27 9.12 -13.11
C LEU A 297 -12.10 8.30 -12.56
N ASN A 298 -10.94 8.93 -12.33
CA ASN A 298 -9.76 8.24 -11.82
C ASN A 298 -9.99 7.70 -10.39
N GLY A 299 -10.64 8.50 -9.53
CA GLY A 299 -11.03 8.09 -8.19
C GLY A 299 -12.02 6.93 -8.19
N PHE A 300 -13.02 6.92 -9.07
CA PHE A 300 -14.01 5.84 -9.18
C PHE A 300 -13.39 4.53 -9.67
N LEU A 301 -12.45 4.59 -10.62
CA LEU A 301 -11.68 3.41 -11.04
C LEU A 301 -10.89 2.83 -9.85
N LEU A 302 -10.15 3.68 -9.12
CA LEU A 302 -9.43 3.22 -7.93
C LEU A 302 -10.36 2.67 -6.85
N PHE A 303 -11.54 3.26 -6.68
CA PHE A 303 -12.56 2.75 -5.77
C PHE A 303 -12.95 1.32 -6.12
N GLY A 304 -13.26 1.05 -7.40
CA GLY A 304 -13.56 -0.30 -7.89
C GLY A 304 -12.43 -1.29 -7.60
N ILE A 305 -11.18 -0.93 -7.92
CA ILE A 305 -10.00 -1.76 -7.63
C ILE A 305 -9.91 -2.12 -6.15
N PHE A 306 -9.94 -1.12 -5.26
CA PHE A 306 -9.72 -1.35 -3.84
C PHE A 306 -10.92 -2.00 -3.15
N SER A 307 -12.14 -1.80 -3.66
CA SER A 307 -13.33 -2.49 -3.16
C SER A 307 -13.24 -4.01 -3.28
N VAL A 308 -12.57 -4.51 -4.33
CA VAL A 308 -12.33 -5.95 -4.49
C VAL A 308 -11.01 -6.36 -3.84
N LEU A 309 -9.92 -5.65 -4.14
CA LEU A 309 -8.58 -6.03 -3.70
C LEU A 309 -8.38 -6.03 -2.18
N ASN A 310 -9.04 -5.10 -1.48
CA ASN A 310 -8.94 -4.94 -0.02
C ASN A 310 -10.30 -5.13 0.68
N GLY A 311 -11.41 -5.02 -0.05
CA GLY A 311 -12.74 -5.24 0.48
C GLY A 311 -13.15 -6.71 0.41
N LEU A 312 -13.55 -7.17 -0.76
CA LEU A 312 -13.98 -8.56 -0.97
C LEU A 312 -12.86 -9.58 -0.68
N TYR A 313 -11.63 -9.30 -1.11
CA TYR A 313 -10.49 -10.20 -0.90
C TYR A 313 -10.17 -10.46 0.58
N MET A 314 -10.49 -9.51 1.47
CA MET A 314 -10.31 -9.67 2.92
C MET A 314 -11.02 -10.91 3.46
N TRP A 315 -12.17 -11.26 2.88
CA TRP A 315 -13.01 -12.38 3.31
C TRP A 315 -12.63 -13.71 2.66
N VAL A 316 -11.69 -13.72 1.71
CA VAL A 316 -11.39 -14.91 0.89
C VAL A 316 -10.93 -16.10 1.73
N PRO A 317 -10.03 -15.96 2.73
CA PRO A 317 -9.65 -17.11 3.56
C PRO A 317 -10.83 -17.70 4.34
N ASP A 318 -11.70 -16.86 4.91
CA ASP A 318 -12.89 -17.31 5.65
C ASP A 318 -13.90 -18.01 4.71
N VAL A 319 -14.20 -17.41 3.56
CA VAL A 319 -15.05 -18.00 2.52
C VAL A 319 -14.50 -19.35 2.04
N LEU A 320 -13.22 -19.37 1.71
CA LEU A 320 -12.56 -20.57 1.23
C LEU A 320 -12.60 -21.67 2.30
N ASN A 321 -12.32 -21.33 3.56
CA ASN A 321 -12.37 -22.28 4.66
C ASN A 321 -13.75 -22.92 4.79
N ARG A 322 -14.83 -22.13 4.74
CA ARG A 322 -16.20 -22.62 4.87
C ARG A 322 -16.61 -23.55 3.74
N VAL A 323 -16.24 -23.21 2.49
CA VAL A 323 -16.56 -24.00 1.30
C VAL A 323 -15.75 -25.29 1.27
N MET A 324 -14.43 -25.22 1.46
CA MET A 324 -13.53 -26.37 1.34
C MET A 324 -13.72 -27.43 2.43
N THR A 325 -14.22 -27.03 3.60
CA THR A 325 -14.55 -27.97 4.68
C THR A 325 -16.01 -28.43 4.63
N GLY A 326 -16.78 -27.92 3.66
CA GLY A 326 -18.23 -28.10 3.55
C GLY A 326 -18.59 -29.40 2.84
N ASP A 327 -19.86 -29.78 2.94
CA ASP A 327 -20.38 -30.88 2.14
C ASP A 327 -20.65 -30.37 0.71
N GLY A 328 -19.63 -30.45 -0.14
CA GLY A 328 -19.57 -29.82 -1.46
C GLY A 328 -20.51 -30.42 -2.52
N GLY A 329 -20.88 -31.70 -2.41
CA GLY A 329 -21.88 -32.37 -3.26
C GLY A 329 -22.01 -31.88 -4.72
N GLU A 330 -23.24 -31.64 -5.15
CA GLU A 330 -23.56 -30.89 -6.39
C GLU A 330 -23.97 -29.44 -6.09
N LYS A 331 -23.66 -28.93 -4.89
CA LYS A 331 -24.09 -27.62 -4.43
C LYS A 331 -23.16 -26.52 -4.94
N THR A 332 -23.70 -25.32 -5.10
CA THR A 332 -22.85 -24.15 -5.34
C THR A 332 -22.16 -23.71 -4.05
N ALA A 333 -21.05 -22.98 -4.16
CA ALA A 333 -20.37 -22.45 -2.99
C ALA A 333 -21.27 -21.56 -2.12
N CYS A 334 -22.20 -20.80 -2.71
CA CYS A 334 -23.14 -19.98 -1.97
C CYS A 334 -24.22 -20.79 -1.23
N GLU A 335 -24.64 -21.93 -1.78
CA GLU A 335 -25.52 -22.88 -1.09
C GLU A 335 -24.80 -23.49 0.12
N VAL A 336 -23.53 -23.90 -0.03
CA VAL A 336 -22.71 -24.39 1.09
C VAL A 336 -22.58 -23.34 2.20
N ILE A 337 -22.33 -22.08 1.84
CA ILE A 337 -22.25 -20.97 2.82
C ILE A 337 -23.59 -20.74 3.52
N SER A 338 -24.70 -20.76 2.78
CA SER A 338 -26.04 -20.57 3.33
C SER A 338 -26.44 -21.69 4.28
N ASP A 339 -26.14 -22.95 3.93
CA ASP A 339 -26.43 -24.11 4.76
C ASP A 339 -25.70 -24.04 6.10
N ARG A 340 -24.41 -23.66 6.08
CA ARG A 340 -23.65 -23.45 7.30
C ARG A 340 -24.18 -22.32 8.16
N PHE A 341 -24.55 -21.20 7.54
CA PHE A 341 -25.09 -20.06 8.27
C PHE A 341 -26.37 -20.44 9.04
N ASN A 342 -27.26 -21.23 8.42
CA ASN A 342 -28.46 -21.73 9.08
C ASN A 342 -28.16 -22.72 10.22
N GLN A 343 -27.13 -23.56 10.07
CA GLN A 343 -26.69 -24.48 11.14
C GLN A 343 -26.12 -23.73 12.35
N THR A 344 -25.40 -22.63 12.13
CA THR A 344 -24.82 -21.79 13.20
C THR A 344 -25.83 -20.92 13.95
N GLN A 345 -27.11 -20.91 13.58
CA GLN A 345 -28.17 -20.20 14.32
C GLN A 345 -29.03 -21.12 15.21
N GLY A 346 -28.71 -22.42 15.31
CA GLY A 346 -29.40 -23.36 16.20
C GLY A 346 -29.05 -23.15 17.68
N GLU A 347 -29.91 -23.63 18.58
CA GLU A 347 -29.70 -23.55 20.05
C GLU A 347 -28.43 -24.28 20.54
N ASP A 348 -27.87 -25.20 19.74
CA ASP A 348 -26.62 -25.95 19.99
C ASP A 348 -25.47 -25.55 19.01
N ALA A 349 -25.50 -24.34 18.45
CA ALA A 349 -24.51 -23.92 17.46
C ALA A 349 -23.10 -23.75 18.05
N GLU A 350 -22.20 -24.68 17.72
CA GLU A 350 -20.77 -24.52 18.01
C GLU A 350 -20.14 -23.43 17.12
N CYS A 351 -19.44 -22.49 17.74
CA CYS A 351 -18.68 -21.46 17.04
C CYS A 351 -17.39 -22.07 16.47
N ILE A 352 -17.23 -22.03 15.14
CA ILE A 352 -16.07 -22.59 14.43
C ILE A 352 -15.14 -21.46 14.03
N ASP A 353 -13.97 -21.35 14.68
CA ASP A 353 -12.90 -20.39 14.38
C ASP A 353 -11.61 -21.05 13.85
N THR A 354 -11.67 -22.34 13.56
CA THR A 354 -10.54 -23.11 13.03
C THR A 354 -10.42 -22.93 11.52
N ILE A 355 -9.18 -22.74 11.05
CA ILE A 355 -8.85 -22.60 9.62
C ILE A 355 -8.11 -23.86 9.18
N ASP A 356 -8.65 -24.56 8.19
CA ASP A 356 -8.05 -25.78 7.66
C ASP A 356 -6.74 -25.51 6.90
N THR A 357 -5.85 -26.50 6.91
CA THR A 357 -4.55 -26.44 6.22
C THR A 357 -4.70 -26.14 4.72
N ILE A 358 -5.74 -26.66 4.08
CA ILE A 358 -5.97 -26.43 2.65
C ILE A 358 -6.17 -24.95 2.32
N THR A 359 -6.83 -24.20 3.20
CA THR A 359 -7.08 -22.75 3.06
C THR A 359 -5.76 -21.97 3.06
N PHE A 360 -4.83 -22.34 3.94
CA PHE A 360 -3.50 -21.72 4.00
C PHE A 360 -2.68 -22.00 2.74
N VAL A 361 -2.70 -23.23 2.25
CA VAL A 361 -1.95 -23.64 1.05
C VAL A 361 -2.47 -22.88 -0.17
N ILE A 362 -3.78 -22.87 -0.40
CA ILE A 362 -4.40 -22.15 -1.53
C ILE A 362 -4.08 -20.66 -1.44
N SER A 363 -4.26 -20.04 -0.27
CA SER A 363 -3.96 -18.60 -0.07
C SER A 363 -2.48 -18.27 -0.30
N SER A 364 -1.57 -19.15 0.11
CA SER A 364 -0.13 -18.98 -0.10
C SER A 364 0.24 -19.06 -1.58
N VAL A 365 -0.27 -20.10 -2.28
CA VAL A 365 -0.07 -20.27 -3.72
C VAL A 365 -0.65 -19.09 -4.51
N ALA A 366 -1.84 -18.61 -4.12
CA ALA A 366 -2.49 -17.45 -4.73
C ALA A 366 -1.66 -16.18 -4.61
N ASN A 367 -1.13 -15.87 -3.42
CA ASN A 367 -0.32 -14.67 -3.22
C ASN A 367 1.02 -14.74 -3.96
N VAL A 368 1.70 -15.90 -3.94
CA VAL A 368 2.96 -16.10 -4.67
C VAL A 368 2.74 -16.02 -6.18
N SER A 369 1.72 -16.69 -6.70
CA SER A 369 1.39 -16.65 -8.14
C SER A 369 1.00 -15.24 -8.59
N CYS A 370 0.21 -14.50 -7.80
CA CYS A 370 -0.11 -13.11 -8.09
C CYS A 370 1.15 -12.23 -8.13
N ALA A 371 2.09 -12.40 -7.20
CA ALA A 371 3.34 -11.66 -7.20
C ALA A 371 4.17 -11.93 -8.48
N LEU A 372 4.26 -13.19 -8.91
CA LEU A 372 4.94 -13.59 -10.15
C LEU A 372 4.24 -13.00 -11.39
N ILE A 373 2.90 -13.09 -11.46
CA ILE A 373 2.11 -12.50 -12.54
C ILE A 373 2.33 -10.98 -12.58
N ALA A 374 2.39 -10.30 -11.43
CA ALA A 374 2.63 -8.87 -11.39
C ALA A 374 3.97 -8.46 -11.97
N VAL A 375 5.03 -9.21 -11.70
CA VAL A 375 6.36 -8.99 -12.29
C VAL A 375 6.33 -9.24 -13.80
N ALA A 376 5.71 -10.34 -14.24
CA ALA A 376 5.60 -10.69 -15.66
C ALA A 376 4.80 -9.64 -16.45
N VAL A 377 3.63 -9.24 -15.95
CA VAL A 377 2.75 -8.26 -16.60
C VAL A 377 3.35 -6.86 -16.59
N SER A 378 4.08 -6.49 -15.53
CA SER A 378 4.82 -5.20 -15.49
C SER A 378 5.81 -5.06 -16.66
N SER A 379 6.39 -6.18 -17.10
CA SER A 379 7.30 -6.21 -18.25
C SER A 379 6.59 -6.08 -19.60
N THR A 380 5.31 -6.49 -19.69
CA THR A 380 4.53 -6.51 -20.94
C THR A 380 3.64 -5.28 -21.14
N VAL A 381 3.52 -4.38 -20.15
CA VAL A 381 2.74 -3.12 -20.25
C VAL A 381 3.12 -2.31 -21.48
N LYS A 382 4.40 -2.29 -21.85
CA LYS A 382 4.91 -1.57 -23.04
C LYS A 382 4.37 -2.13 -24.36
N ILE A 383 4.05 -3.43 -24.39
CA ILE A 383 3.59 -4.15 -25.58
C ILE A 383 2.05 -4.08 -25.67
N ILE A 384 1.36 -4.41 -24.57
CA ILE A 384 -0.11 -4.51 -24.52
C ILE A 384 -0.75 -3.11 -24.55
N GLY A 385 -0.07 -2.13 -23.96
CA GLY A 385 -0.59 -0.78 -23.75
C GLY A 385 -1.46 -0.68 -22.49
N LYS A 386 -1.19 0.35 -21.68
CA LYS A 386 -1.83 0.58 -20.37
C LYS A 386 -3.37 0.59 -20.41
N LYS A 387 -4.00 1.13 -21.46
CA LYS A 387 -5.47 1.21 -21.58
C LYS A 387 -6.09 -0.17 -21.74
N ARG A 388 -5.52 -0.98 -22.64
CA ARG A 388 -5.99 -2.34 -22.93
C ARG A 388 -5.78 -3.24 -21.72
N LEU A 389 -4.63 -3.12 -21.07
CA LEU A 389 -4.36 -3.85 -19.83
C LEU A 389 -5.38 -3.50 -18.74
N LEU A 390 -5.64 -2.21 -18.51
CA LEU A 390 -6.60 -1.74 -17.52
C LEU A 390 -8.01 -2.31 -17.76
N ILE A 391 -8.52 -2.16 -18.99
CA ILE A 391 -9.85 -2.66 -19.36
C ILE A 391 -9.92 -4.18 -19.25
N GLY A 392 -8.89 -4.89 -19.75
CA GLY A 392 -8.84 -6.35 -19.71
C GLY A 392 -8.90 -6.92 -18.30
N VAL A 393 -8.15 -6.33 -17.35
CA VAL A 393 -8.16 -6.78 -15.95
C VAL A 393 -9.51 -6.56 -15.28
N TYR A 394 -10.16 -5.41 -15.49
CA TYR A 394 -11.50 -5.15 -14.96
C TYR A 394 -12.54 -6.14 -15.47
N LEU A 395 -12.58 -6.36 -16.78
CA LEU A 395 -13.56 -7.25 -17.40
C LEU A 395 -13.30 -8.70 -17.00
N LEU A 396 -12.04 -9.14 -16.93
CA LEU A 396 -11.67 -10.49 -16.54
C LEU A 396 -12.11 -10.80 -15.11
N ILE A 397 -11.68 -10.00 -14.14
CA ILE A 397 -12.01 -10.24 -12.71
C ILE A 397 -13.49 -9.99 -12.44
N GLY A 398 -14.11 -9.00 -13.10
CA GLY A 398 -15.55 -8.77 -13.02
C GLY A 398 -16.35 -9.99 -13.51
N THR A 399 -15.92 -10.61 -14.61
CA THR A 399 -16.53 -11.83 -15.14
C THR A 399 -16.32 -13.02 -14.21
N PHE A 400 -15.09 -13.22 -13.69
CA PHE A 400 -14.82 -14.28 -12.70
C PHE A 400 -15.68 -14.15 -11.45
N CYS A 401 -15.87 -12.92 -10.95
CA CYS A 401 -16.72 -12.63 -9.82
C CYS A 401 -18.18 -13.07 -10.08
N ILE A 402 -18.72 -12.80 -11.28
CA ILE A 402 -20.07 -13.23 -11.66
C ILE A 402 -20.16 -14.75 -11.85
N LEU A 403 -19.19 -15.35 -12.53
CA LEU A 403 -19.17 -16.77 -12.88
C LEU A 403 -19.09 -17.68 -11.65
N ILE A 404 -18.48 -17.21 -10.56
CA ILE A 404 -18.36 -17.94 -9.28
C ILE A 404 -19.71 -18.50 -8.80
N ASN A 405 -20.82 -17.78 -9.01
CA ASN A 405 -22.15 -18.21 -8.57
C ASN A 405 -22.64 -19.50 -9.24
N PHE A 406 -22.07 -19.87 -10.40
CA PHE A 406 -22.48 -21.05 -11.17
C PHE A 406 -21.54 -22.24 -10.98
N ILE A 407 -20.51 -22.10 -10.14
CA ILE A 407 -19.49 -23.14 -9.95
C ILE A 407 -19.90 -24.05 -8.79
N THR A 408 -20.01 -25.34 -9.11
CA THR A 408 -20.25 -26.43 -8.14
C THR A 408 -18.97 -27.16 -7.74
N GLN A 409 -17.86 -26.92 -8.44
CA GLN A 409 -16.57 -27.56 -8.16
C GLN A 409 -15.74 -26.66 -7.22
N ASP A 410 -15.53 -27.11 -5.98
CA ASP A 410 -14.84 -26.35 -4.92
C ASP A 410 -13.47 -25.81 -5.34
N MET A 411 -12.68 -26.64 -6.02
CA MET A 411 -11.34 -26.24 -6.48
C MET A 411 -11.39 -25.16 -7.57
N VAL A 412 -12.39 -25.19 -8.45
CA VAL A 412 -12.56 -24.15 -9.48
C VAL A 412 -13.00 -22.84 -8.82
N PHE A 413 -13.93 -22.92 -7.87
CA PHE A 413 -14.35 -21.78 -7.06
C PHE A 413 -13.16 -21.15 -6.33
N ALA A 414 -12.35 -21.97 -5.66
CA ALA A 414 -11.15 -21.53 -4.95
C ALA A 414 -10.16 -20.79 -5.85
N VAL A 415 -9.91 -21.31 -7.07
CA VAL A 415 -9.01 -20.66 -8.05
C VAL A 415 -9.56 -19.31 -8.52
N LEU A 416 -10.86 -19.24 -8.85
CA LEU A 416 -11.48 -17.98 -9.28
C LEU A 416 -11.46 -16.93 -8.17
N LEU A 417 -11.80 -17.32 -6.94
CA LEU A 417 -11.81 -16.43 -5.78
C LEU A 417 -10.38 -15.93 -5.45
N SER A 418 -9.41 -16.82 -5.53
CA SER A 418 -7.98 -16.53 -5.30
C SER A 418 -7.34 -15.66 -6.38
N SER A 419 -8.00 -15.45 -7.51
CA SER A 419 -7.49 -14.63 -8.62
C SER A 419 -7.72 -13.13 -8.43
N PHE A 420 -8.57 -12.71 -7.47
CA PHE A 420 -8.92 -11.32 -7.23
C PHE A 420 -7.73 -10.36 -6.99
N PRO A 421 -6.61 -10.77 -6.35
CA PRO A 421 -5.42 -9.94 -6.23
C PRO A 421 -4.83 -9.46 -7.56
N ILE A 422 -5.11 -10.13 -8.68
CA ILE A 422 -4.73 -9.69 -10.04
C ILE A 422 -5.31 -8.31 -10.36
N MET A 423 -6.39 -7.89 -9.70
CA MET A 423 -6.92 -6.52 -9.78
C MET A 423 -5.86 -5.46 -9.43
N GLY A 424 -4.87 -5.79 -8.60
CA GLY A 424 -3.75 -4.89 -8.27
C GLY A 424 -2.95 -4.41 -9.48
N LEU A 425 -2.94 -5.17 -10.59
CA LEU A 425 -2.26 -4.78 -11.84
C LEU A 425 -2.88 -3.53 -12.48
N ALA A 426 -4.14 -3.23 -12.18
CA ALA A 426 -4.83 -2.05 -12.68
C ALA A 426 -4.40 -0.75 -11.97
N ILE A 427 -3.80 -0.83 -10.77
CA ILE A 427 -3.38 0.35 -9.98
C ILE A 427 -2.36 1.20 -10.76
N GLY A 428 -1.32 0.56 -11.31
CA GLY A 428 -0.25 1.23 -12.04
C GLY A 428 -0.76 2.03 -13.26
N PRO A 429 -1.53 1.41 -14.18
CA PRO A 429 -2.17 2.11 -15.30
C PRO A 429 -3.04 3.30 -14.89
N VAL A 430 -3.86 3.17 -13.83
CA VAL A 430 -4.74 4.26 -13.36
C VAL A 430 -3.92 5.44 -12.82
N ASN A 431 -2.87 5.16 -12.05
CA ASN A 431 -1.93 6.18 -11.57
C ASN A 431 -1.16 6.85 -12.72
N ALA A 432 -0.73 6.07 -13.73
CA ALA A 432 -0.06 6.62 -14.91
C ALA A 432 -0.99 7.61 -15.66
N TYR A 433 -2.29 7.30 -15.74
CA TYR A 433 -3.27 8.24 -16.30
C TYR A 433 -3.43 9.51 -15.46
N ALA A 434 -3.44 9.41 -14.13
CA ALA A 434 -3.45 10.60 -13.29
C ALA A 434 -2.24 11.50 -13.56
N VAL A 435 -1.04 10.92 -13.64
CA VAL A 435 0.20 11.67 -13.94
C VAL A 435 0.16 12.35 -15.31
N GLU A 436 -0.49 11.74 -16.31
CA GLU A 436 -0.62 12.33 -17.66
C GLU A 436 -1.71 13.41 -17.78
N ILE A 437 -2.82 13.24 -17.05
CA ILE A 437 -3.97 14.16 -17.12
C ILE A 437 -3.69 15.45 -16.33
N PHE A 438 -3.09 15.32 -15.14
CA PHE A 438 -2.90 16.46 -14.25
C PHE A 438 -1.59 17.21 -14.57
N PRO A 439 -1.55 18.55 -14.42
CA PRO A 439 -0.35 19.35 -14.67
C PRO A 439 0.71 19.11 -13.58
N THR A 440 1.99 19.31 -13.91
CA THR A 440 3.16 18.99 -13.05
C THR A 440 3.06 19.49 -11.62
N ASN A 441 2.53 20.70 -11.41
CA ASN A 441 2.34 21.32 -10.11
C ASN A 441 1.23 20.69 -9.25
N LEU A 442 0.31 19.94 -9.85
CA LEU A 442 -0.81 19.27 -9.18
C LEU A 442 -0.74 17.74 -9.22
N ARG A 443 0.14 17.15 -10.04
CA ARG A 443 0.25 15.67 -10.26
C ARG A 443 0.36 14.89 -8.96
N GLY A 444 1.30 15.26 -8.10
CA GLY A 444 1.54 14.55 -6.84
C GLY A 444 0.31 14.54 -5.94
N MET A 445 -0.35 15.69 -5.80
CA MET A 445 -1.59 15.82 -5.03
C MET A 445 -2.77 15.09 -5.68
N ALA A 446 -2.86 15.09 -7.01
CA ALA A 446 -3.92 14.39 -7.70
C ALA A 446 -3.83 12.88 -7.49
N VAL A 447 -2.63 12.30 -7.66
CA VAL A 447 -2.40 10.87 -7.43
C VAL A 447 -2.68 10.49 -5.98
N SER A 448 -2.25 11.31 -5.00
CA SER A 448 -2.50 11.00 -3.58
C SER A 448 -3.99 11.07 -3.24
N LEU A 449 -4.71 12.09 -3.71
CA LEU A 449 -6.14 12.24 -3.46
C LEU A 449 -6.99 11.16 -4.15
N THR A 450 -6.68 10.81 -5.40
CA THR A 450 -7.41 9.71 -6.08
C THR A 450 -7.11 8.37 -5.41
N MET A 451 -5.90 8.15 -4.90
CA MET A 451 -5.57 7.01 -4.04
C MET A 451 -6.39 6.99 -2.74
N MET A 452 -6.56 8.14 -2.06
CA MET A 452 -7.40 8.23 -0.87
C MET A 452 -8.86 7.91 -1.17
N LEU A 453 -9.41 8.46 -2.27
CA LEU A 453 -10.74 8.10 -2.74
C LEU A 453 -10.83 6.60 -3.05
N GLY A 454 -9.80 6.04 -3.67
CA GLY A 454 -9.70 4.61 -3.90
C GLY A 454 -9.78 3.80 -2.62
N ARG A 455 -9.05 4.18 -1.57
CA ARG A 455 -9.06 3.49 -0.26
C ARG A 455 -10.42 3.54 0.45
N THR A 456 -11.28 4.51 0.14
CA THR A 456 -12.70 4.45 0.59
C THR A 456 -13.44 3.26 -0.01
N GLY A 457 -13.03 2.79 -1.19
CA GLY A 457 -13.48 1.54 -1.78
C GLY A 457 -13.16 0.33 -0.92
N SER A 458 -11.98 0.28 -0.28
CA SER A 458 -11.67 -0.75 0.71
C SER A 458 -12.68 -0.71 1.87
N ILE A 459 -12.92 0.48 2.45
CA ILE A 459 -13.82 0.65 3.60
C ILE A 459 -15.22 0.17 3.27
N VAL A 460 -15.79 0.66 2.16
CA VAL A 460 -17.13 0.27 1.70
C VAL A 460 -17.16 -1.21 1.35
N GLY A 461 -16.19 -1.68 0.56
CA GLY A 461 -16.12 -3.06 0.09
C GLY A 461 -16.03 -4.06 1.23
N THR A 462 -15.21 -3.82 2.26
CA THR A 462 -15.08 -4.75 3.39
C THR A 462 -16.38 -4.86 4.19
N ASN A 463 -17.06 -3.73 4.46
CA ASN A 463 -18.33 -3.73 5.19
C ASN A 463 -19.47 -4.35 4.38
N VAL A 464 -19.56 -4.00 3.10
CA VAL A 464 -20.56 -4.57 2.17
C VAL A 464 -20.37 -6.07 2.05
N ALA A 465 -19.13 -6.55 1.81
CA ALA A 465 -18.86 -7.97 1.76
C ALA A 465 -19.14 -8.66 3.10
N GLY A 466 -18.77 -8.07 4.24
CA GLY A 466 -19.03 -8.68 5.55
C GLY A 466 -20.50 -8.89 5.87
N LEU A 467 -21.36 -7.96 5.45
CA LEU A 467 -22.80 -8.06 5.66
C LEU A 467 -23.49 -8.97 4.63
N LEU A 468 -23.19 -8.78 3.34
CA LEU A 468 -23.90 -9.48 2.27
C LEU A 468 -23.42 -10.91 2.06
N LEU A 469 -22.18 -11.27 2.42
CA LEU A 469 -21.66 -12.61 2.12
C LEU A 469 -22.43 -13.71 2.86
N ASN A 470 -22.92 -13.43 4.07
CA ASN A 470 -23.74 -14.35 4.84
C ASN A 470 -25.24 -14.18 4.56
N ALA A 471 -25.71 -12.93 4.39
CA ALA A 471 -27.13 -12.66 4.18
C ALA A 471 -27.62 -12.95 2.76
N ALA A 472 -26.77 -12.73 1.75
CA ALA A 472 -27.06 -12.87 0.33
C ALA A 472 -25.76 -13.08 -0.46
N CYS A 473 -25.17 -14.28 -0.32
CA CYS A 473 -23.89 -14.63 -0.93
C CYS A 473 -23.83 -14.32 -2.43
N GLU A 474 -24.85 -14.72 -3.19
CA GLU A 474 -24.87 -14.48 -4.64
C GLU A 474 -24.89 -12.99 -5.00
N ALA A 475 -25.71 -12.22 -4.27
CA ALA A 475 -25.81 -10.78 -4.47
C ALA A 475 -24.46 -10.08 -4.22
N THR A 476 -23.64 -10.59 -3.31
CA THR A 476 -22.28 -10.09 -3.06
C THR A 476 -21.45 -10.14 -4.34
N PHE A 477 -21.34 -11.34 -4.93
CA PHE A 477 -20.54 -11.57 -6.12
C PHE A 477 -21.08 -10.83 -7.36
N TYR A 478 -22.41 -10.78 -7.53
CA TYR A 478 -23.00 -9.97 -8.61
C TYR A 478 -22.72 -8.48 -8.43
N THR A 479 -22.76 -7.95 -7.20
CA THR A 479 -22.51 -6.53 -6.92
C THR A 479 -21.08 -6.13 -7.24
N PHE A 480 -20.09 -6.86 -6.73
CA PHE A 480 -18.68 -6.58 -7.02
C PHE A 480 -18.33 -6.83 -8.48
N GLY A 481 -18.84 -7.91 -9.08
CA GLY A 481 -18.61 -8.21 -10.50
C GLY A 481 -19.16 -7.13 -11.43
N SER A 482 -20.41 -6.67 -11.18
CA SER A 482 -21.04 -5.59 -11.95
C SER A 482 -20.31 -4.26 -11.79
N LEU A 483 -19.85 -3.94 -10.58
CA LEU A 483 -19.03 -2.74 -10.32
C LEU A 483 -17.74 -2.76 -11.15
N LEU A 484 -17.03 -3.90 -11.20
CA LEU A 484 -15.80 -4.01 -11.98
C LEU A 484 -16.06 -3.93 -13.48
N ILE A 485 -17.13 -4.54 -13.99
CA ILE A 485 -17.51 -4.41 -15.41
C ILE A 485 -17.80 -2.95 -15.74
N LEU A 486 -18.55 -2.23 -14.88
CA LEU A 486 -18.80 -0.81 -15.04
C LEU A 486 -17.49 0.00 -15.06
N CYS A 487 -16.54 -0.27 -14.15
CA CYS A 487 -15.22 0.35 -14.17
C CYS A 487 -14.47 0.07 -15.48
N GLY A 488 -14.52 -1.16 -16.00
CA GLY A 488 -13.93 -1.53 -17.28
C GLY A 488 -14.54 -0.76 -18.46
N LEU A 489 -15.87 -0.59 -18.47
CA LEU A 489 -16.58 0.21 -19.47
C LEU A 489 -16.23 1.71 -19.36
N LEU A 490 -16.18 2.27 -18.16
CA LEU A 490 -15.81 3.67 -17.93
C LEU A 490 -14.34 3.95 -18.27
N ALA A 491 -13.45 2.96 -18.16
CA ALA A 491 -12.05 3.09 -18.56
C ALA A 491 -11.89 3.36 -20.08
N PHE A 492 -12.90 3.11 -20.92
CA PHE A 492 -12.88 3.55 -22.32
C PHE A 492 -12.89 5.07 -22.49
N LEU A 493 -13.44 5.81 -21.52
CA LEU A 493 -13.47 7.28 -21.51
C LEU A 493 -12.08 7.89 -21.28
N LEU A 494 -11.10 7.10 -20.82
CA LEU A 494 -9.73 7.56 -20.65
C LEU A 494 -9.08 7.88 -22.01
N PRO A 495 -8.28 8.96 -22.11
CA PRO A 495 -7.64 9.36 -23.36
C PRO A 495 -6.70 8.28 -23.90
N ALA A 496 -6.66 8.10 -25.22
CA ALA A 496 -5.90 7.04 -25.87
C ALA A 496 -4.38 7.32 -25.96
N GLY A 497 -3.96 8.58 -25.88
CA GLY A 497 -2.56 9.01 -25.92
C GLY A 497 -2.40 10.44 -26.45
N SER A 498 -1.43 11.17 -25.91
CA SER A 498 -1.28 12.64 -25.86
C SER A 498 -2.28 13.31 -24.91
N GLY A 499 -1.75 14.05 -23.92
CA GLY A 499 -2.48 14.54 -22.75
C GLY A 499 -3.74 15.36 -23.09
N PRO A 500 -4.58 15.68 -22.09
CA PRO A 500 -5.80 16.46 -22.32
C PRO A 500 -5.48 17.75 -23.08
N PRO A 501 -6.39 18.24 -23.95
CA PRO A 501 -6.20 19.51 -24.63
C PRO A 501 -5.85 20.57 -23.60
N LYS A 502 -4.74 21.30 -23.84
CA LYS A 502 -4.30 22.39 -22.95
C LYS A 502 -5.52 23.27 -22.66
N PRO A 503 -5.82 23.59 -21.39
CA PRO A 503 -6.96 24.45 -21.07
C PRO A 503 -6.81 25.78 -21.83
N PRO A 504 -7.91 26.44 -22.20
CA PRO A 504 -7.87 27.75 -22.85
C PRO A 504 -6.99 28.71 -22.05
N GLN A 505 -6.22 29.58 -22.72
CA GLN A 505 -5.28 30.51 -22.07
C GLN A 505 -5.92 31.32 -20.93
N GLN A 506 -7.22 31.62 -21.02
CA GLN A 506 -8.00 32.29 -19.98
C GLN A 506 -8.05 31.51 -18.64
N THR A 507 -8.16 30.17 -18.67
CA THR A 507 -8.19 29.34 -17.46
C THR A 507 -6.80 29.21 -16.82
N GLN A 508 -5.73 29.27 -17.62
CA GLN A 508 -4.35 29.30 -17.11
C GLN A 508 -4.04 30.61 -16.38
N GLN A 509 -4.59 31.73 -16.85
CA GLN A 509 -4.49 33.02 -16.18
C GLN A 509 -5.21 32.99 -14.83
N GLN A 510 -6.47 32.51 -14.80
CA GLN A 510 -7.25 32.39 -13.57
C GLN A 510 -6.62 31.44 -12.53
N LEU A 511 -5.94 30.36 -12.95
CA LEU A 511 -5.19 29.46 -12.06
C LEU A 511 -3.89 30.10 -11.52
N LYS A 512 -3.21 30.93 -12.32
CA LYS A 512 -2.06 31.73 -11.86
C LYS A 512 -2.46 32.79 -10.85
N ASP A 513 -3.65 33.38 -11.01
CA ASP A 513 -4.18 34.38 -10.08
C ASP A 513 -4.65 33.75 -8.76
N MET A 514 -5.22 32.53 -8.80
CA MET A 514 -5.58 31.77 -7.59
C MET A 514 -4.38 31.23 -6.79
N THR A 515 -3.21 31.06 -7.41
CA THR A 515 -1.98 30.61 -6.71
C THR A 515 -1.13 31.75 -6.16
N ARG A 516 -1.49 33.00 -6.46
CA ARG A 516 -0.87 34.23 -5.94
C ARG A 516 -1.58 34.80 -4.70
N LEU A 517 -2.69 34.20 -4.28
CA LEU A 517 -3.40 34.44 -3.01
C LEU A 517 -3.10 33.29 -2.05
#